data_AF-C5AVP2-F1
#
_entry.id   AF-C5AVP2-F1
#
_cell.length_a   1.000
_cell.length_b   1.000
_cell.length_c   1.000
_cell.angle_alpha   90.00
_cell.angle_beta   90.00
_cell.angle_gamma   90.00
#
_symmetry.space_group_name_H-M   'P 1'
#
loop_
_entity.id
_entity.type
_entity.pdbx_description
1 polymer ?
#
loop_
_entity_poly.entity_id
_entity_poly.type
_entity_poly.pdbx_seq_one_letter_code
_entity_poly.pdbx_strand_id
1 'polypeptide(L)'
;MTLRALFAGLALVFALGTTAQADSCDGLTVRLIRGTGVALAGRSGATVVFRAADADRMSLDCDTPRRLAFRSNLREPPRGFFVLIGLAARTLAGAPADSVETLAQRLHQDSLLTGAPQLGRVGGAVVRCDPGDRPDGFGVGSLCRLAADRPRRGLSRAASPG
;
A
#
# COMPACT_ATOMS: atom_id res chain seq x y z
N MET A 1 0.86 24.84 -42.72
CA MET A 1 1.89 24.77 -41.65
C MET A 1 1.31 25.24 -40.32
N THR A 2 0.35 24.53 -39.73
CA THR A 2 -0.33 24.97 -38.47
C THR A 2 -0.57 23.84 -37.46
N LEU A 3 -0.16 22.60 -37.74
CA LEU A 3 -0.38 21.45 -36.83
C LEU A 3 0.74 21.21 -35.79
N ARG A 4 1.84 21.98 -35.83
CA ARG A 4 2.98 21.79 -34.92
C ARG A 4 2.85 22.51 -33.58
N ALA A 5 1.95 23.49 -33.46
CA ALA A 5 1.80 24.28 -32.24
C ALA A 5 0.95 23.59 -31.15
N LEU A 6 0.05 22.68 -31.54
CA LEU A 6 -0.85 21.99 -30.62
C LEU A 6 -0.16 20.88 -29.81
N PHE A 7 0.91 20.28 -30.34
CA PHE A 7 1.66 19.22 -29.63
C PHE A 7 2.59 19.76 -28.53
N ALA A 8 3.05 21.01 -28.64
CA ALA A 8 3.91 21.62 -27.63
C ALA A 8 3.14 21.99 -26.35
N GLY A 9 1.86 22.35 -26.47
CA GLY A 9 1.01 22.67 -25.31
C GLY A 9 0.61 21.45 -24.48
N LEU A 10 0.40 20.29 -25.11
CA LEU A 10 -0.04 19.08 -24.42
C LEU A 10 1.10 18.44 -23.58
N ALA A 11 2.34 18.52 -24.05
CA ALA A 11 3.50 17.94 -23.35
C ALA A 11 3.81 18.64 -22.02
N LEU A 12 3.54 19.95 -21.91
CA LEU A 12 3.83 20.72 -20.69
C LEU A 12 2.88 20.37 -19.53
N VAL A 13 1.64 19.98 -19.83
CA VAL A 13 0.63 19.64 -18.81
C VAL A 13 0.93 18.28 -18.15
N PHE A 14 1.52 17.33 -18.88
CA PHE A 14 1.89 16.01 -18.33
C PHE A 14 3.10 16.04 -17.39
N ALA A 15 3.99 17.03 -17.50
CA ALA A 15 5.20 17.12 -16.68
C ALA A 15 4.94 17.66 -15.26
N LEU A 16 3.87 18.43 -15.05
CA LEU A 16 3.59 19.08 -13.76
C LEU A 16 2.92 18.16 -12.73
N GLY A 17 2.30 17.06 -13.17
CA GLY A 17 1.65 16.10 -12.25
C GLY A 17 2.63 15.15 -11.54
N THR A 18 3.82 14.92 -12.12
CA THR A 18 4.76 13.89 -11.63
C THR A 18 5.57 14.34 -10.42
N THR A 19 5.92 15.63 -10.34
CA THR A 19 6.74 16.17 -9.26
C THR A 19 5.99 16.18 -7.93
N ALA A 20 4.78 16.73 -7.91
CA ALA A 20 3.95 16.77 -6.70
C ALA A 20 3.57 15.37 -6.20
N GLN A 21 3.31 14.42 -7.10
CA GLN A 21 3.05 13.03 -6.71
C GLN A 21 4.31 12.38 -6.12
N ALA A 22 5.47 12.57 -6.75
CA ALA A 22 6.75 12.06 -6.26
C ALA A 22 7.08 12.61 -4.87
N ASP A 23 6.98 13.92 -4.66
CA ASP A 23 7.22 14.59 -3.37
C ASP A 23 6.30 14.00 -2.27
N SER A 24 5.03 13.77 -2.63
CA SER A 24 4.05 13.21 -1.71
C SER A 24 4.33 11.74 -1.35
N CYS A 25 4.96 10.98 -2.26
CA CYS A 25 5.35 9.59 -2.03
C CYS A 25 6.68 9.49 -1.28
N ASP A 26 7.62 10.39 -1.56
CA ASP A 26 8.90 10.46 -0.85
C ASP A 26 8.66 10.84 0.62
N GLY A 27 7.78 11.81 0.86
CA GLY A 27 7.33 12.14 2.21
C GLY A 27 6.66 10.95 2.92
N LEU A 28 5.87 10.12 2.21
CA LEU A 28 5.30 8.90 2.79
C LEU A 28 6.37 7.83 3.05
N THR A 29 7.33 7.67 2.14
CA THR A 29 8.46 6.74 2.27
C THR A 29 9.25 7.02 3.53
N VAL A 30 9.61 8.29 3.77
CA VAL A 30 10.31 8.71 5.00
C VAL A 30 9.48 8.46 6.25
N ARG A 31 8.15 8.69 6.19
CA ARG A 31 7.27 8.36 7.33
C ARG A 31 7.19 6.86 7.58
N LEU A 32 7.14 6.03 6.55
CA LEU A 32 7.14 4.57 6.69
C LEU A 32 8.43 4.08 7.34
N ILE A 33 9.59 4.52 6.85
CA ILE A 33 10.90 4.20 7.45
C ILE A 33 10.91 4.52 8.94
N ARG A 34 10.46 5.72 9.34
CA ARG A 34 10.40 6.12 10.75
C ARG A 34 9.34 5.36 11.57
N GLY A 35 8.18 5.08 10.98
CA GLY A 35 7.05 4.46 11.67
C GLY A 35 7.16 2.95 11.81
N THR A 36 7.95 2.28 10.96
CA THR A 36 8.08 0.83 10.94
C THR A 36 9.50 0.31 11.15
N GLY A 37 10.53 1.17 11.08
CA GLY A 37 11.93 0.78 11.19
C GLY A 37 12.50 0.10 9.95
N VAL A 38 11.77 0.06 8.83
CA VAL A 38 12.24 -0.54 7.58
C VAL A 38 13.25 0.36 6.88
N ALA A 39 14.15 -0.24 6.09
CA ALA A 39 15.14 0.50 5.31
C ALA A 39 14.76 0.55 3.82
N LEU A 40 15.11 1.63 3.13
CA LEU A 40 14.92 1.73 1.68
C LEU A 40 15.83 0.72 0.95
N ALA A 41 15.24 -0.15 0.13
CA ALA A 41 15.98 -1.10 -0.71
C ALA A 41 16.22 -0.55 -2.13
N GLY A 42 15.29 0.27 -2.62
CA GLY A 42 15.36 0.87 -3.94
C GLY A 42 14.00 1.37 -4.43
N ARG A 43 14.00 2.00 -5.60
CA ARG A 43 12.81 2.51 -6.27
C ARG A 43 12.84 2.13 -7.75
N SER A 44 11.69 1.73 -8.27
CA SER A 44 11.48 1.44 -9.69
C SER A 44 10.14 2.02 -10.11
N GLY A 45 10.16 3.09 -10.91
CA GLY A 45 8.95 3.83 -11.30
C GLY A 45 8.15 4.31 -10.08
N ALA A 46 6.86 3.96 -10.07
CA ALA A 46 5.94 4.27 -8.97
C ALA A 46 6.06 3.31 -7.76
N THR A 47 6.95 2.32 -7.79
CA THR A 47 7.13 1.36 -6.69
C THR A 47 8.39 1.65 -5.88
N VAL A 48 8.22 1.75 -4.56
CA VAL A 48 9.31 1.83 -3.58
C VAL A 48 9.40 0.49 -2.86
N VAL A 49 10.60 -0.08 -2.75
CA VAL A 49 10.85 -1.36 -2.08
C VAL A 49 11.64 -1.13 -0.80
N PHE A 50 11.25 -1.82 0.26
CA PHE A 50 11.87 -1.73 1.57
C PHE A 50 12.45 -3.08 2.00
N ARG A 51 13.56 -3.04 2.73
CA ARG A 51 14.06 -4.17 3.53
C ARG A 51 13.40 -4.10 4.90
N ALA A 52 12.77 -5.18 5.30
CA ALA A 52 12.19 -5.34 6.62
C ALA A 52 12.79 -6.58 7.28
N ALA A 53 13.01 -6.55 8.60
CA ALA A 53 13.50 -7.72 9.33
C ALA A 53 12.48 -8.86 9.33
N ASP A 54 11.19 -8.50 9.42
CA ASP A 54 10.09 -9.45 9.61
C ASP A 54 9.32 -9.80 8.32
N ALA A 55 9.81 -9.37 7.14
CA ALA A 55 9.21 -9.71 5.85
C ALA A 55 10.29 -9.82 4.76
N ASP A 56 10.19 -10.85 3.92
CA ASP A 56 11.09 -11.03 2.77
C ASP A 56 11.01 -9.85 1.79
N ARG A 57 9.84 -9.25 1.64
CA ARG A 57 9.67 -8.03 0.85
C ARG A 57 8.53 -7.17 1.37
N MET A 58 8.80 -5.89 1.52
CA MET A 58 7.78 -4.85 1.67
C MET A 58 7.88 -3.87 0.51
N SER A 59 6.75 -3.48 -0.08
CA SER A 59 6.73 -2.49 -1.15
C SER A 59 5.55 -1.53 -1.05
N LEU A 60 5.80 -0.26 -1.38
CA LEU A 60 4.81 0.79 -1.55
C LEU A 60 4.60 1.06 -3.03
N ASP A 61 3.35 0.94 -3.46
CA ASP A 61 2.85 1.46 -4.71
C ASP A 61 2.37 2.91 -4.48
N CYS A 62 3.05 3.86 -5.14
CA CYS A 62 2.80 5.29 -5.05
C CYS A 62 1.59 5.75 -5.88
N ASP A 63 0.99 4.89 -6.71
CA ASP A 63 -0.21 5.24 -7.45
C ASP A 63 -1.39 5.45 -6.51
N THR A 64 -2.42 6.15 -6.99
CA THR A 64 -3.63 6.39 -6.20
C THR A 64 -4.67 5.30 -6.52
N PRO A 65 -5.19 4.57 -5.52
CA PRO A 65 -4.89 4.67 -4.08
C PRO A 65 -3.54 4.02 -3.72
N ARG A 66 -2.84 4.62 -2.76
CA ARG A 66 -1.54 4.10 -2.29
C ARG A 66 -1.73 2.76 -1.61
N ARG A 67 -0.91 1.78 -1.98
CA ARG A 67 -1.01 0.41 -1.49
C ARG A 67 0.35 -0.08 -1.00
N LEU A 68 0.33 -0.80 0.10
CA LEU A 68 1.47 -1.55 0.59
C LEU A 68 1.24 -3.04 0.35
N ALA A 69 2.31 -3.75 0.02
CA ALA A 69 2.32 -5.20 -0.07
C ALA A 69 3.45 -5.75 0.82
N PHE A 70 3.14 -6.82 1.54
CA PHE A 70 4.03 -7.52 2.44
C PHE A 70 4.08 -8.98 2.00
N ARG A 71 5.26 -9.46 1.69
CA ARG A 71 5.51 -10.85 1.28
C ARG A 71 6.39 -11.54 2.31
N SER A 72 5.99 -12.75 2.64
CA SER A 72 6.79 -13.73 3.35
C SER A 72 6.91 -14.97 2.46
N ASN A 73 8.09 -15.59 2.41
CA ASN A 73 8.32 -16.87 1.75
C ASN A 73 7.82 -18.04 2.63
N LEU A 74 7.57 -17.79 3.91
CA LEU A 74 6.94 -18.74 4.81
C LEU A 74 5.41 -18.75 4.61
N ARG A 75 4.84 -19.95 4.56
CA ARG A 75 3.39 -20.18 4.55
C ARG A 75 2.71 -19.61 5.79
N GLU A 76 3.39 -19.66 6.93
CA GLU A 76 2.97 -19.06 8.19
C GLU A 76 4.08 -18.12 8.66
N PRO A 77 3.92 -16.79 8.46
CA PRO A 77 4.91 -15.80 8.84
C PRO A 77 5.04 -15.67 10.37
N PRO A 78 6.21 -15.24 10.88
CA PRO A 78 6.37 -14.95 12.30
C PRO A 78 5.48 -13.77 12.72
N ARG A 79 5.19 -13.64 14.03
CA ARG A 79 4.36 -12.55 14.57
C ARG A 79 4.82 -11.15 14.12
N GLY A 80 6.13 -10.94 14.02
CA GLY A 80 6.73 -9.68 13.56
C GLY A 80 6.19 -9.22 12.19
N PHE A 81 5.83 -10.15 11.31
CA PHE A 81 5.23 -9.83 10.01
C PHE A 81 3.90 -9.06 10.17
N PHE A 82 3.06 -9.49 11.11
CA PHE A 82 1.78 -8.85 11.37
C PHE A 82 1.94 -7.54 12.15
N VAL A 83 2.92 -7.46 13.07
CA VAL A 83 3.29 -6.23 13.76
C VAL A 83 3.70 -5.15 12.73
N LEU A 84 4.53 -5.53 11.76
CA LEU A 84 4.96 -4.66 10.67
C LEU A 84 3.77 -4.10 9.88
N ILE A 85 2.77 -4.93 9.56
CA ILE A 85 1.53 -4.49 8.89
C ILE A 85 0.79 -3.46 9.75
N GLY A 86 0.68 -3.70 11.07
CA GLY A 86 0.05 -2.76 12.00
C GLY A 86 0.75 -1.40 12.05
N LEU A 87 2.08 -1.38 12.18
CA LEU A 87 2.88 -0.15 12.18
C LEU A 87 2.74 0.62 10.86
N ALA A 88 2.73 -0.10 9.74
CA ALA A 88 2.54 0.48 8.43
C ALA A 88 1.13 1.06 8.25
N ALA A 89 0.10 0.42 8.78
CA ALA A 89 -1.28 0.89 8.73
C ALA A 89 -1.50 2.17 9.54
N ARG A 90 -0.87 2.28 10.71
CA ARG A 90 -0.83 3.54 11.48
C ARG A 90 -0.26 4.67 10.63
N THR A 91 0.83 4.40 9.91
CA THR A 91 1.52 5.40 9.10
C THR A 91 0.75 5.78 7.82
N LEU A 92 0.16 4.79 7.14
CA LEU A 92 -0.53 4.98 5.87
C LEU A 92 -1.94 5.57 6.03
N ALA A 93 -2.67 5.10 7.04
CA ALA A 93 -4.11 5.32 7.19
C ALA A 93 -4.53 5.83 8.58
N GLY A 94 -3.61 6.03 9.51
CA GLY A 94 -3.92 6.47 10.88
C GLY A 94 -4.65 5.43 11.72
N ALA A 95 -4.68 4.16 11.28
CA ALA A 95 -5.37 3.09 12.01
C ALA A 95 -4.58 2.63 13.24
N PRO A 96 -5.25 2.18 14.33
CA PRO A 96 -4.57 1.62 15.50
C PRO A 96 -3.77 0.37 15.14
N ALA A 97 -2.46 0.39 15.40
CA ALA A 97 -1.55 -0.67 14.94
C ALA A 97 -1.93 -2.05 15.48
N ASP A 98 -2.18 -2.18 16.78
CA ASP A 98 -2.44 -3.46 17.45
C ASP A 98 -3.73 -4.12 16.94
N SER A 99 -4.75 -3.30 16.65
CA SER A 99 -6.00 -3.76 16.05
C SER A 99 -5.80 -4.24 14.62
N VAL A 100 -4.95 -3.56 13.83
CA VAL A 100 -4.62 -3.97 12.46
C VAL A 100 -3.73 -5.21 12.45
N GLU A 101 -2.78 -5.33 13.37
CA GLU A 101 -1.98 -6.55 13.57
C GLU A 101 -2.91 -7.74 13.82
N THR A 102 -3.81 -7.62 14.80
CA THR A 102 -4.76 -8.67 15.16
C THR A 102 -5.68 -9.01 13.98
N LEU A 103 -6.12 -8.01 13.23
CA LEU A 103 -6.90 -8.22 12.00
C LEU A 103 -6.09 -9.00 10.97
N ALA A 104 -4.87 -8.58 10.67
CA ALA A 104 -4.02 -9.20 9.66
C ALA A 104 -3.71 -10.66 10.00
N GLN A 105 -3.44 -10.96 11.27
CA GLN A 105 -3.24 -12.33 11.73
C GLN A 105 -4.49 -13.18 11.53
N ARG A 106 -5.68 -12.68 11.91
CA ARG A 106 -6.94 -13.40 11.71
C ARG A 106 -7.25 -13.65 10.23
N LEU A 107 -7.17 -12.61 9.39
CA LEU A 107 -7.40 -12.74 7.95
C LEU A 107 -6.44 -13.74 7.29
N HIS A 108 -5.18 -13.77 7.71
CA HIS A 108 -4.23 -14.75 7.23
C HIS A 108 -4.64 -16.18 7.61
N GLN A 109 -4.98 -16.42 8.88
CA GLN A 109 -5.44 -17.74 9.32
C GLN A 109 -6.72 -18.18 8.58
N ASP A 110 -7.69 -17.29 8.46
CA ASP A 110 -8.93 -17.54 7.71
C ASP A 110 -8.63 -17.85 6.22
N SER A 111 -7.63 -17.18 5.63
CA SER A 111 -7.22 -17.45 4.25
C SER A 111 -6.62 -18.83 4.08
N LEU A 112 -5.81 -19.29 5.06
CA LEU A 112 -5.26 -20.64 5.05
C LEU A 112 -6.34 -21.71 5.21
N LEU A 113 -7.35 -21.44 6.05
CA LEU A 113 -8.46 -22.37 6.28
C LEU A 113 -9.39 -22.49 5.08
N THR A 114 -9.70 -21.38 4.44
CA THR A 114 -10.66 -21.32 3.33
C THR A 114 -10.03 -21.56 1.96
N GLY A 115 -8.70 -21.44 1.85
CA GLY A 115 -8.01 -21.40 0.56
C GLY A 115 -8.42 -20.19 -0.29
N ALA A 116 -9.06 -19.18 0.31
CA ALA A 116 -9.58 -18.01 -0.38
C ALA A 116 -9.03 -16.72 0.23
N PRO A 117 -8.82 -15.67 -0.56
CA PRO A 117 -8.39 -14.38 -0.04
C PRO A 117 -9.39 -13.77 0.93
N GLN A 118 -8.89 -13.25 2.05
CA GLN A 118 -9.70 -12.65 3.10
C GLN A 118 -9.46 -11.14 3.14
N LEU A 119 -10.53 -10.38 3.39
CA LEU A 119 -10.52 -8.92 3.41
C LEU A 119 -11.16 -8.42 4.71
N GLY A 120 -10.52 -7.44 5.34
CA GLY A 120 -11.07 -6.79 6.52
C GLY A 120 -10.62 -5.36 6.64
N ARG A 121 -11.17 -4.68 7.65
CA ARG A 121 -10.97 -3.25 7.84
C ARG A 121 -10.91 -2.89 9.32
N VAL A 122 -10.01 -1.96 9.65
CA VAL A 122 -9.95 -1.29 10.95
C VAL A 122 -9.70 0.20 10.69
N GLY A 123 -10.65 1.05 11.08
CA GLY A 123 -10.60 2.49 10.80
C GLY A 123 -10.44 2.77 9.30
N GLY A 124 -9.45 3.60 8.95
CA GLY A 124 -9.10 3.92 7.56
C GLY A 124 -8.23 2.87 6.86
N ALA A 125 -7.85 1.77 7.50
CA ALA A 125 -7.03 0.72 6.91
C ALA A 125 -7.87 -0.44 6.38
N VAL A 126 -7.63 -0.84 5.15
CA VAL A 126 -8.18 -2.06 4.54
C VAL A 126 -7.04 -3.04 4.33
N VAL A 127 -7.19 -4.24 4.88
CA VAL A 127 -6.19 -5.31 4.80
C VAL A 127 -6.79 -6.47 4.03
N ARG A 128 -6.02 -7.00 3.08
CA ARG A 128 -6.32 -8.23 2.37
C ARG A 128 -5.18 -9.21 2.57
N CYS A 129 -5.44 -10.43 3.00
CA CYS A 129 -4.45 -11.50 2.99
C CYS A 129 -4.89 -12.58 2.00
N ASP A 130 -4.01 -12.89 1.06
CA ASP A 130 -4.22 -13.95 0.08
C ASP A 130 -3.62 -15.25 0.66
N PRO A 131 -4.27 -16.42 0.46
CA PRO A 131 -3.67 -17.71 0.79
C PRO A 131 -2.41 -17.86 -0.07
N GLY A 132 -1.35 -18.38 0.54
CA GLY A 132 -0.16 -18.74 -0.19
C GLY A 132 -0.48 -19.81 -1.23
N ASP A 133 0.09 -19.62 -2.42
CA ASP A 133 0.00 -20.44 -3.63
C ASP A 133 -1.21 -20.24 -4.56
N ARG A 134 -0.93 -19.64 -5.72
CA ARG A 134 -1.76 -19.65 -6.92
C ARG A 134 -1.22 -20.72 -7.88
N PRO A 135 -2.04 -21.25 -8.81
CA PRO A 135 -1.67 -22.32 -9.73
C PRO A 135 -0.60 -21.94 -10.79
N ASP A 136 0.06 -20.78 -10.67
CA ASP A 136 1.04 -20.23 -11.61
C ASP A 136 2.51 -20.55 -11.24
N GLY A 137 2.75 -21.34 -10.19
CA GLY A 137 4.08 -21.94 -9.90
C GLY A 137 5.05 -21.04 -9.13
N PHE A 138 4.58 -19.97 -8.48
CA PHE A 138 5.40 -19.05 -7.69
C PHE A 138 5.06 -19.01 -6.19
N GLY A 139 5.29 -20.13 -5.49
CA GLY A 139 5.67 -20.20 -4.07
C GLY A 139 4.57 -20.26 -3.00
N VAL A 140 4.77 -21.17 -2.03
CA VAL A 140 3.98 -21.43 -0.79
C VAL A 140 3.92 -20.29 0.25
N GLY A 141 4.34 -19.08 -0.12
CA GLY A 141 4.52 -17.95 0.80
C GLY A 141 3.25 -17.16 1.09
N SER A 142 3.29 -16.26 2.08
CA SER A 142 2.16 -15.39 2.44
C SER A 142 2.22 -14.03 1.77
N LEU A 143 1.06 -13.50 1.40
CA LEU A 143 0.92 -12.15 0.85
C LEU A 143 -0.22 -11.41 1.53
N CYS A 144 0.11 -10.30 2.19
CA CYS A 144 -0.89 -9.36 2.68
C CYS A 144 -0.71 -8.00 1.99
N ARG A 145 -1.84 -7.35 1.68
CA ARG A 145 -1.91 -6.03 1.07
C ARG A 145 -2.67 -5.10 2.00
N LEU A 146 -2.21 -3.86 2.05
CA LEU A 146 -2.77 -2.81 2.89
C LEU A 146 -3.03 -1.58 2.03
N ALA A 147 -4.22 -1.02 2.15
CA ALA A 147 -4.59 0.23 1.51
C ALA A 147 -5.17 1.20 2.54
N ALA A 148 -4.97 2.49 2.32
CA ALA A 148 -5.80 3.50 2.97
C ALA A 148 -7.14 3.57 2.25
N ASP A 149 -8.21 3.27 2.97
CA ASP A 149 -9.53 3.67 2.55
C ASP A 149 -9.78 5.10 2.99
N ARG A 150 -9.63 6.02 2.05
CA ARG A 150 -10.06 7.38 2.29
C ARG A 150 -11.57 7.43 2.11
N PRO A 151 -12.37 7.79 3.14
CA PRO A 151 -13.70 8.30 2.84
C PRO A 151 -13.52 9.48 1.88
N ARG A 152 -14.32 9.53 0.81
CA ARG A 152 -14.31 10.61 -0.18
C ARG A 152 -14.63 11.95 0.49
N ARG A 153 -13.65 12.59 1.12
CA ARG A 153 -13.71 14.00 1.52
C ARG A 153 -13.62 14.83 0.24
N GLY A 154 -14.77 15.10 -0.38
CA GLY A 154 -14.79 15.93 -1.60
C GLY A 154 -16.11 16.07 -2.34
N LEU A 155 -17.26 15.64 -1.79
CA LEU A 155 -18.58 15.85 -2.42
C LEU A 155 -19.57 16.55 -1.48
N SER A 156 -19.09 17.41 -0.58
CA SER A 156 -19.96 18.22 0.27
C SER A 156 -19.69 19.71 0.08
N ARG A 157 -20.73 20.38 -0.46
CA ARG A 157 -20.97 21.82 -0.65
C ARG A 157 -20.30 22.50 -1.85
N ALA A 158 -20.83 22.20 -3.04
CA ALA A 158 -21.26 23.26 -3.93
C ALA A 158 -22.80 23.33 -3.85
N ALA A 159 -23.30 23.97 -2.79
CA ALA A 159 -24.69 24.40 -2.70
C ALA A 159 -24.65 25.93 -2.67
N SER A 160 -25.04 26.52 -3.81
CA SER A 160 -25.38 27.91 -4.14
C SER A 160 -24.54 29.08 -3.62
N PRO A 161 -24.36 30.09 -4.49
CA PRO A 161 -25.15 31.30 -4.30
C PRO A 161 -25.87 31.75 -5.58
N GLY A 162 -27.06 32.33 -5.42
CA GLY A 162 -27.81 33.06 -6.45
C GLY A 162 -29.10 32.39 -6.87
#